data_AF-A0A8C3BYJ8-F1
#
_entry.id   AF-A0A8C3BYJ8-F1
#
_cell.length_a   1.000
_cell.length_b   1.000
_cell.length_c   1.000
_cell.angle_alpha   90.00
_cell.angle_beta   90.00
_cell.angle_gamma   90.00
#
_symmetry.space_group_name_H-M   'P 1'
#
loop_
_entity.id
_entity.type
_entity.pdbx_description
1 polymer ?
#
loop_
_entity_poly.entity_id
_entity_poly.type
_entity_poly.pdbx_seq_one_letter_code
_entity_poly.pdbx_strand_id
1 'polypeptide(L)'
;MATAFLPPPPPGSGAAAPVPVPVPVAGAMSGRAGRRRLVLHVDINSTVLPADTVSGHGPREALNSFLCTATWGRDGPGGEWQWVSDRPSLRAPCPDAVSYHCRYGRDPAFTAGGAGQRFGSLHARYLRLLAWPGEPHEELSLRDGRGECYHLLLPSFYRLLDALHRDGRAFAVVFRTFGTDLPRALRALRCALDGQHPQFPALRDLALSVDLTPGQIRCSKREVVLRRGAERLATREDGRKLYDYFSSLEGVGGFQDHFDWWARNQFSSQGGKPLWIDPHDPSVHHIFIDDNIRLDDTDTIVCPQVFSERGSSSPRCAPTSELYDVCLVRTDLLEAITDEDYFLRCVRRCEENYDRYLARLGSSSPSQQCDGQ
;
A
#
# COMPACT_ATOMS: atom_id res chain seq x y z
N MET A 1 20.46 -45.30 61.30
CA MET A 1 21.20 -45.09 60.04
C MET A 1 20.17 -45.07 58.92
N ALA A 2 19.90 -44.01 58.16
CA ALA A 2 20.41 -42.65 58.05
C ALA A 2 19.19 -41.81 57.56
N THR A 3 18.69 -40.84 58.33
CA THR A 3 18.94 -39.39 58.19
C THR A 3 18.90 -38.86 56.75
N ALA A 4 17.93 -37.97 56.55
CA ALA A 4 17.62 -37.19 55.38
C ALA A 4 18.82 -36.40 54.81
N PHE A 5 18.83 -36.27 53.48
CA PHE A 5 19.50 -35.17 52.78
C PHE A 5 18.52 -34.61 51.75
N LEU A 6 17.90 -33.48 52.09
CA LEU A 6 17.26 -32.60 51.12
C LEU A 6 18.37 -31.84 50.37
N PRO A 7 18.28 -31.71 49.03
CA PRO A 7 19.17 -30.83 48.29
C PRO A 7 18.90 -29.36 48.64
N PRO A 8 19.93 -28.49 48.60
CA PRO A 8 19.79 -27.08 48.94
C PRO A 8 18.91 -26.33 47.92
N PRO A 9 18.20 -25.27 48.34
CA PRO A 9 17.45 -24.43 47.41
C PRO A 9 18.41 -23.69 46.47
N PRO A 10 17.98 -23.40 45.22
CA PRO A 10 18.77 -22.63 44.28
C PRO A 10 19.01 -21.21 44.81
N PRO A 11 20.16 -20.59 44.50
CA PRO A 11 20.47 -19.24 44.94
C PRO A 11 19.46 -18.25 44.36
N GLY A 12 18.80 -17.51 45.25
CA GLY A 12 18.03 -16.34 44.90
C GLY A 12 18.94 -15.30 44.26
N SER A 13 18.76 -15.06 42.97
CA SER A 13 19.40 -14.00 42.21
C SER A 13 18.32 -13.02 41.79
N GLY A 14 18.43 -11.81 42.33
CA GLY A 14 17.43 -10.76 42.31
C GLY A 14 16.86 -10.45 40.92
N ALA A 15 15.59 -10.06 40.93
CA ALA A 15 14.96 -9.40 39.81
C ALA A 15 15.81 -8.19 39.41
N ALA A 16 16.42 -8.24 38.23
CA ALA A 16 16.99 -7.06 37.60
C ALA A 16 15.83 -6.08 37.37
N ALA A 17 15.93 -4.91 37.99
CA ALA A 17 15.03 -3.80 37.70
C ALA A 17 15.08 -3.49 36.19
N PRO A 18 13.95 -3.14 35.56
CA PRO A 18 13.95 -2.79 34.14
C PRO A 18 14.87 -1.59 33.91
N VAL A 19 15.80 -1.74 32.97
CA VAL A 19 16.65 -0.65 32.48
C VAL A 19 15.73 0.41 31.88
N PRO A 20 15.80 1.69 32.32
CA PRO A 20 14.97 2.72 31.74
C PRO A 20 15.35 2.92 30.28
N VAL A 21 14.34 2.82 29.41
CA VAL A 21 14.42 3.24 28.00
C VAL A 21 14.83 4.72 27.97
N PRO A 22 15.81 5.14 27.15
CA PRO A 22 16.18 6.54 27.08
C PRO A 22 15.00 7.35 26.56
N VAL A 23 14.49 8.27 27.37
CA VAL A 23 13.58 9.32 26.91
C VAL A 23 14.41 10.27 26.06
N PRO A 24 14.07 10.52 24.78
CA PRO A 24 14.78 11.53 24.01
C PRO A 24 14.49 12.90 24.62
N VAL A 25 15.52 13.52 25.15
CA VAL A 25 15.50 14.92 25.58
C VAL A 25 15.22 15.76 24.34
N ALA A 26 14.11 16.50 24.37
CA ALA A 26 13.73 17.44 23.32
C ALA A 26 14.76 18.57 23.22
N GLY A 27 15.78 18.36 22.39
CA GLY A 27 16.68 19.41 21.93
C GLY A 27 15.97 20.22 20.86
N ALA A 28 15.60 21.46 21.20
CA ALA A 28 15.09 22.45 20.25
C ALA A 28 16.16 22.74 19.19
N MET A 29 16.04 22.09 18.03
CA MET A 29 16.72 22.45 16.80
C MET A 29 15.71 23.19 15.94
N SER A 30 15.83 24.52 15.92
CA SER A 30 15.16 25.41 14.98
C SER A 30 15.71 25.14 13.57
N GLY A 31 15.17 24.11 12.92
CA GLY A 31 15.29 23.87 11.49
C GLY A 31 13.97 24.25 10.81
N ARG A 32 14.01 24.59 9.51
CA ARG A 32 12.81 24.76 8.66
C ARG A 32 11.69 23.82 9.12
N ALA A 33 10.48 24.34 9.37
CA ALA A 33 9.32 23.53 9.79
C ALA A 33 9.29 22.23 8.98
N GLY A 34 9.66 21.12 9.62
CA GLY A 34 10.09 19.91 8.93
C GLY A 34 8.92 19.26 8.20
N ARG A 35 9.13 18.85 6.95
CA ARG A 35 8.15 18.01 6.22
C ARG A 35 8.02 16.69 6.98
N ARG A 36 6.79 16.19 7.14
CA ARG A 36 6.50 14.89 7.76
C ARG A 36 7.31 13.77 7.09
N ARG A 37 7.75 12.80 7.88
CA ARG A 37 8.27 11.53 7.37
C ARG A 37 7.16 10.78 6.64
N LEU A 38 7.47 10.13 5.53
CA LEU A 38 6.50 9.34 4.78
C LEU A 38 6.56 7.86 5.19
N VAL A 39 5.40 7.23 5.37
CA VAL A 39 5.31 5.76 5.43
C VAL A 39 4.42 5.33 4.28
N LEU A 40 5.04 4.78 3.24
CA LEU A 40 4.37 4.37 2.02
C LEU A 40 3.96 2.91 2.12
N HIS A 41 2.68 2.66 2.34
CA HIS A 41 2.09 1.33 2.23
C HIS A 41 1.78 1.07 0.76
N VAL A 42 2.44 0.09 0.14
CA VAL A 42 2.35 -0.13 -1.31
C VAL A 42 1.85 -1.53 -1.55
N ASP A 43 0.67 -1.66 -2.11
CA ASP A 43 0.23 -2.95 -2.61
C ASP A 43 1.16 -3.45 -3.73
N ILE A 44 1.39 -4.76 -3.78
CA ILE A 44 2.27 -5.36 -4.79
C ILE A 44 1.50 -5.61 -6.09
N ASN A 45 0.50 -6.49 -6.04
CA ASN A 45 -0.08 -7.13 -7.23
C ASN A 45 -1.01 -6.20 -7.99
N SER A 46 -0.82 -6.03 -9.29
CA SER A 46 -1.54 -5.06 -10.15
C SER A 46 -1.36 -3.59 -9.75
N THR A 47 -0.49 -3.30 -8.77
CA THR A 47 -0.15 -1.95 -8.32
C THR A 47 1.26 -1.53 -8.76
N VAL A 48 2.31 -2.14 -8.20
CA VAL A 48 3.71 -1.93 -8.65
C VAL A 48 4.30 -3.15 -9.35
N LEU A 49 3.68 -4.33 -9.19
CA LEU A 49 4.01 -5.56 -9.90
C LEU A 49 2.83 -5.85 -10.83
N PRO A 50 2.97 -5.70 -12.17
CA PRO A 50 1.87 -5.87 -13.11
C PRO A 50 1.60 -7.36 -13.37
N ALA A 51 1.33 -8.15 -12.33
CA ALA A 51 1.05 -9.58 -12.38
C ALA A 51 0.47 -10.05 -11.03
N ASP A 52 -0.10 -11.24 -11.02
CA ASP A 52 -0.62 -11.92 -9.82
C ASP A 52 -0.32 -13.41 -9.91
N THR A 53 0.67 -13.87 -9.12
CA THR A 53 1.08 -15.28 -9.13
C THR A 53 0.03 -16.21 -8.54
N VAL A 54 -0.82 -15.74 -7.63
CA VAL A 54 -1.89 -16.56 -7.05
C VAL A 54 -2.95 -16.89 -8.09
N SER A 55 -3.28 -15.91 -8.93
CA SER A 55 -4.20 -16.10 -10.05
C SER A 55 -3.53 -16.68 -11.31
N GLY A 56 -2.21 -16.88 -11.30
CA GLY A 56 -1.43 -17.29 -12.47
C GLY A 56 -1.42 -16.25 -13.59
N HIS A 57 -1.75 -14.99 -13.30
CA HIS A 57 -1.84 -13.91 -14.27
C HIS A 57 -0.48 -13.22 -14.43
N GLY A 58 0.03 -13.18 -15.67
CA GLY A 58 1.20 -12.39 -16.01
C GLY A 58 0.85 -10.95 -16.41
N PRO A 59 1.80 -10.18 -16.96
CA PRO A 59 1.60 -8.80 -17.43
C PRO A 59 0.48 -8.62 -18.42
N ARG A 60 0.28 -9.63 -19.27
CA ARG A 60 -0.77 -9.65 -20.28
C ARG A 60 -2.15 -9.69 -19.64
N GLU A 61 -2.36 -10.61 -18.71
CA GLU A 61 -3.63 -10.85 -18.03
C GLU A 61 -3.93 -9.73 -17.02
N ALA A 62 -2.91 -9.23 -16.31
CA ALA A 62 -3.04 -8.09 -15.40
C ALA A 62 -3.48 -6.83 -16.14
N LEU A 63 -2.87 -6.53 -17.29
CA LEU A 63 -3.25 -5.37 -18.10
C LEU A 63 -4.68 -5.50 -18.66
N ASN A 64 -5.10 -6.69 -19.10
CA ASN A 64 -6.48 -6.93 -19.50
C ASN A 64 -7.44 -6.75 -18.32
N SER A 65 -7.10 -7.28 -17.16
CA SER A 65 -7.90 -7.15 -15.93
C SER A 65 -8.05 -5.68 -15.54
N PHE A 66 -6.98 -4.88 -15.61
CA PHE A 66 -7.05 -3.44 -15.40
C PHE A 66 -8.01 -2.78 -16.40
N LEU A 67 -7.87 -3.09 -17.70
CA LEU A 67 -8.72 -2.53 -18.74
C LEU A 67 -10.20 -2.83 -18.48
N CYS A 68 -10.57 -4.03 -18.03
CA CYS A 68 -11.97 -4.33 -17.64
C CYS A 68 -12.55 -3.35 -16.61
N THR A 69 -11.72 -2.91 -15.65
CA THR A 69 -12.15 -2.00 -14.57
C THR A 69 -12.18 -0.55 -15.01
N ALA A 70 -11.35 -0.18 -15.99
CA ALA A 70 -11.21 1.19 -16.48
C ALA A 70 -12.09 1.47 -17.71
N THR A 71 -12.89 0.50 -18.14
CA THR A 71 -13.59 0.53 -19.42
C THR A 71 -15.10 0.57 -19.20
N TRP A 72 -15.77 1.57 -19.79
CA TRP A 72 -17.11 2.00 -19.39
C TRP A 72 -18.15 1.90 -20.51
N GLY A 73 -19.36 1.52 -20.11
CA GLY A 73 -20.50 1.35 -20.99
C GLY A 73 -21.81 1.46 -20.24
N ARG A 74 -22.90 1.16 -20.93
CA ARG A 74 -24.26 1.18 -20.40
C ARG A 74 -25.01 -0.05 -20.89
N ASP A 75 -25.99 -0.49 -20.12
CA ASP A 75 -26.89 -1.54 -20.58
C ASP A 75 -27.78 -0.96 -21.70
N GLY A 76 -27.65 -1.56 -22.89
CA GLY A 76 -28.48 -1.26 -24.04
C GLY A 76 -29.89 -1.82 -23.89
N PRO A 77 -30.85 -1.38 -24.72
CA PRO A 77 -32.24 -1.83 -24.64
C PRO A 77 -32.42 -3.34 -24.86
N GLY A 78 -31.49 -4.00 -25.56
CA GLY A 78 -31.49 -5.45 -25.79
C GLY A 78 -30.67 -6.26 -24.78
N GLY A 79 -30.16 -5.61 -23.71
CA GLY A 79 -29.31 -6.24 -22.70
C GLY A 79 -27.82 -6.35 -23.07
N GLU A 80 -27.45 -5.87 -24.26
CA GLU A 80 -26.05 -5.73 -24.68
C GLU A 80 -25.38 -4.53 -24.01
N TRP A 81 -24.14 -4.70 -23.55
CA TRP A 81 -23.36 -3.59 -23.00
C TRP A 81 -22.79 -2.75 -24.14
N GLN A 82 -23.13 -1.47 -24.16
CA GLN A 82 -22.72 -0.51 -25.20
C GLN A 82 -21.71 0.48 -24.66
N TRP A 83 -20.69 0.76 -25.45
CA TRP A 83 -19.66 1.77 -25.16
C TRP A 83 -20.24 3.14 -24.83
N VAL A 84 -19.79 3.73 -23.72
CA VAL A 84 -19.99 5.17 -23.46
C VAL A 84 -18.70 5.97 -23.63
N SER A 85 -17.54 5.31 -23.57
CA SER A 85 -16.22 5.91 -23.81
C SER A 85 -15.33 4.95 -24.60
N ASP A 86 -14.53 5.50 -25.51
CA ASP A 86 -13.45 4.79 -26.21
C ASP A 86 -12.09 4.94 -25.51
N ARG A 87 -12.04 5.68 -24.40
CA ARG A 87 -10.85 5.89 -23.57
C ARG A 87 -11.05 5.26 -22.20
N PRO A 88 -10.11 4.42 -21.73
CA PRO A 88 -10.14 3.94 -20.36
C PRO A 88 -9.99 5.10 -19.37
N SER A 89 -10.67 5.01 -18.23
CA SER A 89 -10.58 5.98 -17.14
C SER A 89 -10.84 5.28 -15.81
N LEU A 90 -10.16 5.72 -14.74
CA LEU A 90 -10.43 5.18 -13.40
C LEU A 90 -11.83 5.55 -12.90
N ARG A 91 -12.35 6.71 -13.30
CA ARG A 91 -13.67 7.21 -12.92
C ARG A 91 -14.67 6.99 -14.04
N ALA A 92 -15.91 6.73 -13.65
CA ALA A 92 -17.03 6.67 -14.57
C ALA A 92 -17.13 8.01 -15.34
N PRO A 93 -17.27 7.98 -16.67
CA PRO A 93 -17.41 9.20 -17.48
C PRO A 93 -18.76 9.91 -17.24
N CYS A 94 -19.78 9.17 -16.80
CA CYS A 94 -21.10 9.68 -16.44
C CYS A 94 -21.76 8.81 -15.35
N PRO A 95 -22.77 9.31 -14.61
CA PRO A 95 -23.34 8.61 -13.45
C PRO A 95 -24.00 7.26 -13.74
N ASP A 96 -24.49 7.05 -14.96
CA ASP A 96 -25.15 5.82 -15.43
C ASP A 96 -24.17 4.81 -16.06
N ALA A 97 -22.89 5.15 -16.15
CA ALA A 97 -21.89 4.26 -16.72
C ALA A 97 -21.54 3.12 -15.76
N VAL A 98 -21.56 1.90 -16.28
CA VAL A 98 -21.15 0.68 -15.58
C VAL A 98 -19.87 0.16 -16.24
N SER A 99 -18.86 -0.14 -15.43
CA SER A 99 -17.62 -0.72 -15.96
C SER A 99 -17.86 -2.13 -16.52
N TYR A 100 -17.05 -2.56 -17.47
CA TYR A 100 -17.12 -3.93 -18.00
C TYR A 100 -16.95 -4.95 -16.85
N HIS A 101 -16.02 -4.69 -15.94
CA HIS A 101 -15.80 -5.51 -14.74
C HIS A 101 -17.06 -5.63 -13.86
N CYS A 102 -17.76 -4.53 -13.57
CA CYS A 102 -18.97 -4.59 -12.75
C CYS A 102 -20.09 -5.41 -13.43
N ARG A 103 -20.16 -5.38 -14.77
CA ARG A 103 -21.22 -6.07 -15.52
C ARG A 103 -20.95 -7.56 -15.76
N TYR A 104 -19.69 -7.90 -16.07
CA TYR A 104 -19.31 -9.24 -16.55
C TYR A 104 -18.26 -9.93 -15.67
N GLY A 105 -17.72 -9.23 -14.67
CA GLY A 105 -16.61 -9.71 -13.86
C GLY A 105 -15.25 -9.47 -14.52
N ARG A 106 -14.21 -10.04 -13.89
CA ARG A 106 -12.83 -9.97 -14.37
C ARG A 106 -12.65 -10.83 -15.62
N ASP A 107 -12.02 -10.28 -16.65
CA ASP A 107 -11.71 -10.98 -17.90
C ASP A 107 -10.21 -10.84 -18.25
N PRO A 108 -9.39 -11.86 -17.97
CA PRO A 108 -7.95 -11.81 -18.26
C PRO A 108 -7.63 -11.84 -19.76
N ALA A 109 -8.62 -12.11 -20.62
CA ALA A 109 -8.51 -12.14 -22.06
C ALA A 109 -9.36 -11.03 -22.73
N PHE A 110 -9.72 -9.98 -22.00
CA PHE A 110 -10.63 -8.91 -22.45
C PHE A 110 -10.43 -8.43 -23.88
N THR A 111 -9.16 -8.18 -24.26
CA THR A 111 -8.84 -7.66 -25.60
C THR A 111 -8.82 -8.69 -26.72
N ALA A 112 -9.03 -9.98 -26.43
CA ALA A 112 -9.02 -11.04 -27.42
C ALA A 112 -10.30 -11.08 -28.28
N GLY A 113 -11.40 -10.46 -27.85
CA GLY A 113 -12.66 -10.48 -28.59
C GLY A 113 -13.77 -9.63 -27.97
N GLY A 114 -14.97 -9.74 -28.54
CA GLY A 114 -16.18 -9.09 -28.04
C GLY A 114 -16.02 -7.59 -27.82
N ALA A 115 -16.42 -7.13 -26.65
CA ALA A 115 -16.32 -5.73 -26.25
C ALA A 115 -14.84 -5.24 -26.25
N GLY A 116 -13.94 -5.98 -25.63
CA GLY A 116 -12.58 -5.48 -25.42
C GLY A 116 -11.69 -5.45 -26.66
N GLN A 117 -12.10 -6.07 -27.77
CA GLN A 117 -11.30 -6.16 -29.02
C GLN A 117 -10.73 -4.80 -29.46
N ARG A 118 -11.49 -3.72 -29.30
CA ARG A 118 -11.07 -2.37 -29.70
C ARG A 118 -9.88 -1.82 -28.91
N PHE A 119 -9.64 -2.34 -27.70
CA PHE A 119 -8.48 -1.97 -26.87
C PHE A 119 -7.26 -2.87 -27.13
N GLY A 120 -7.31 -3.80 -28.09
CA GLY A 120 -6.18 -4.67 -28.41
C GLY A 120 -4.92 -3.92 -28.84
N SER A 121 -5.06 -2.83 -29.61
CA SER A 121 -3.92 -1.98 -29.99
C SER A 121 -3.32 -1.23 -28.79
N LEU A 122 -4.18 -0.78 -27.87
CA LEU A 122 -3.79 -0.13 -26.62
C LEU A 122 -3.02 -1.13 -25.75
N HIS A 123 -3.61 -2.30 -25.50
CA HIS A 123 -3.00 -3.38 -24.73
C HIS A 123 -1.62 -3.79 -25.28
N ALA A 124 -1.51 -4.00 -26.59
CA ALA A 124 -0.23 -4.31 -27.23
C ALA A 124 0.80 -3.18 -27.08
N ARG A 125 0.37 -1.90 -27.12
CA ARG A 125 1.25 -0.75 -26.88
C ARG A 125 1.79 -0.77 -25.44
N TYR A 126 0.94 -0.97 -24.45
CA TYR A 126 1.35 -0.94 -23.05
C TYR A 126 2.22 -2.15 -22.67
N LEU A 127 1.99 -3.33 -23.26
CA LEU A 127 2.92 -4.45 -23.11
C LEU A 127 4.32 -4.15 -23.63
N ARG A 128 4.44 -3.44 -24.76
CA ARG A 128 5.76 -3.03 -25.28
C ARG A 128 6.45 -2.04 -24.34
N LEU A 129 5.71 -1.17 -23.67
CA LEU A 129 6.27 -0.23 -22.70
C LEU A 129 6.69 -0.91 -21.40
N LEU A 130 6.02 -2.01 -21.01
CA LEU A 130 6.38 -2.85 -19.88
C LEU A 130 7.57 -3.78 -20.14
N ALA A 131 7.97 -3.96 -21.40
CA ALA A 131 8.99 -4.93 -21.78
C ALA A 131 10.33 -4.62 -21.09
N TRP A 132 11.00 -5.67 -20.62
CA TRP A 132 12.31 -5.57 -19.99
C TRP A 132 13.37 -5.21 -21.04
N PRO A 133 14.24 -4.21 -20.78
CA PRO A 133 15.29 -3.86 -21.72
C PRO A 133 16.45 -4.85 -21.65
N GLY A 134 16.77 -5.48 -22.79
CA GLY A 134 17.97 -6.34 -22.93
C GLY A 134 17.80 -7.74 -22.34
N GLU A 135 18.91 -8.30 -21.85
CA GLU A 135 18.93 -9.67 -21.35
C GLU A 135 18.08 -9.82 -20.07
N PRO A 136 17.22 -10.84 -19.97
CA PRO A 136 16.38 -11.07 -18.80
C PRO A 136 17.20 -11.20 -17.51
N HIS A 137 16.76 -10.49 -16.48
CA HIS A 137 17.38 -10.55 -15.15
C HIS A 137 16.54 -11.41 -14.20
N GLU A 138 17.16 -12.33 -13.46
CA GLU A 138 16.47 -13.31 -12.61
C GLU A 138 15.52 -12.67 -11.59
N GLU A 139 15.98 -11.65 -10.87
CA GLU A 139 15.19 -11.00 -9.82
C GLU A 139 14.41 -9.74 -10.28
N LEU A 140 14.78 -9.11 -11.41
CA LEU A 140 14.22 -7.82 -11.83
C LEU A 140 13.25 -7.93 -13.00
N SER A 141 13.22 -9.08 -13.68
CA SER A 141 12.32 -9.33 -14.80
C SER A 141 11.33 -10.46 -14.47
N LEU A 142 10.20 -10.45 -15.16
CA LEU A 142 9.29 -11.59 -15.22
C LEU A 142 9.06 -12.01 -16.66
N ARG A 143 8.95 -13.33 -16.87
CA ARG A 143 8.68 -13.92 -18.18
C ARG A 143 7.21 -14.34 -18.26
N ASP A 144 6.52 -14.02 -19.35
CA ASP A 144 5.16 -14.51 -19.59
C ASP A 144 5.18 -15.92 -20.24
N GLY A 145 3.98 -16.52 -20.40
CA GLY A 145 3.82 -17.84 -21.02
C GLY A 145 4.23 -17.91 -22.49
N ARG A 146 4.56 -16.78 -23.14
CA ARG A 146 5.05 -16.70 -24.52
C ARG A 146 6.57 -16.50 -24.59
N GLY A 147 7.24 -16.38 -23.45
CA GLY A 147 8.68 -16.20 -23.38
C GLY A 147 9.13 -14.73 -23.40
N GLU A 148 8.20 -13.78 -23.49
CA GLU A 148 8.49 -12.34 -23.44
C GLU A 148 8.84 -11.92 -22.00
N CYS A 149 9.78 -10.99 -21.85
CA CYS A 149 10.23 -10.52 -20.54
C CYS A 149 9.78 -9.08 -20.28
N TYR A 150 9.35 -8.83 -19.05
CA TYR A 150 8.79 -7.55 -18.59
C TYR A 150 9.44 -7.13 -17.27
N HIS A 151 9.34 -5.86 -16.92
CA HIS A 151 9.73 -5.36 -15.60
C HIS A 151 8.94 -6.05 -14.47
N LEU A 152 9.64 -6.58 -13.46
CA LEU A 152 8.98 -7.14 -12.28
C LEU A 152 8.26 -6.05 -11.48
N LEU A 153 8.99 -5.00 -11.11
CA LEU A 153 8.42 -3.81 -10.50
C LEU A 153 8.46 -2.67 -11.51
N LEU A 154 7.41 -1.85 -11.54
CA LEU A 154 7.28 -0.75 -12.49
C LEU A 154 8.46 0.24 -12.35
N PRO A 155 9.04 0.72 -13.47
CA PRO A 155 10.05 1.78 -13.48
C PRO A 155 9.66 3.02 -12.67
N SER A 156 8.38 3.42 -12.72
CA SER A 156 7.87 4.57 -11.98
C SER A 156 7.97 4.42 -10.46
N PHE A 157 7.97 3.19 -9.94
CA PHE A 157 8.19 2.93 -8.52
C PHE A 157 9.66 3.15 -8.12
N TYR A 158 10.61 2.67 -8.93
CA TYR A 158 12.03 2.95 -8.72
C TYR A 158 12.34 4.46 -8.79
N ARG A 159 11.71 5.14 -9.75
CA ARG A 159 11.81 6.60 -9.91
C ARG A 159 11.32 7.36 -8.69
N LEU A 160 10.24 6.91 -8.04
CA LEU A 160 9.77 7.47 -6.77
C LEU A 160 10.86 7.40 -5.68
N LEU A 161 11.49 6.24 -5.49
CA LEU A 161 12.50 6.05 -4.45
C LEU A 161 13.72 6.94 -4.68
N ASP A 162 14.21 6.98 -5.92
CA ASP A 162 15.31 7.85 -6.34
C ASP A 162 14.97 9.34 -6.12
N ALA A 163 13.76 9.78 -6.49
CA ALA A 163 13.33 11.16 -6.27
C ALA A 163 13.24 11.53 -4.78
N LEU A 164 12.62 10.68 -3.95
CA LEU A 164 12.52 10.92 -2.51
C LEU A 164 13.91 10.98 -1.85
N HIS A 165 14.84 10.13 -2.28
CA HIS A 165 16.22 10.15 -1.83
C HIS A 165 16.93 11.46 -2.17
N ARG A 166 16.88 11.87 -3.44
CA ARG A 166 17.50 13.13 -3.91
C ARG A 166 16.91 14.36 -3.26
N ASP A 167 15.61 14.33 -2.95
CA ASP A 167 14.91 15.39 -2.21
C ASP A 167 15.24 15.37 -0.69
N GLY A 168 16.08 14.45 -0.22
CA GLY A 168 16.47 14.32 1.19
C GLY A 168 15.28 13.95 2.09
N ARG A 169 14.26 13.27 1.56
CA ARG A 169 13.07 12.91 2.33
C ARG A 169 13.34 11.72 3.23
N ALA A 170 12.88 11.84 4.48
CA ALA A 170 12.75 10.69 5.36
C ALA A 170 11.50 9.89 4.95
N PHE A 171 11.69 8.61 4.60
CA PHE A 171 10.58 7.73 4.27
C PHE A 171 10.88 6.26 4.61
N ALA A 172 9.82 5.47 4.72
CA ALA A 172 9.85 4.01 4.74
C ALA A 172 8.85 3.45 3.75
N VAL A 173 9.10 2.23 3.26
CA VAL A 173 8.18 1.50 2.37
C VAL A 173 7.73 0.23 3.07
N VAL A 174 6.42 0.01 3.06
CA VAL A 174 5.78 -1.19 3.58
C VAL A 174 5.03 -1.84 2.44
N PHE A 175 5.60 -2.89 1.84
CA PHE A 175 4.87 -3.68 0.88
C PHE A 175 3.70 -4.41 1.55
N ARG A 176 2.56 -4.40 0.88
CA ARG A 176 1.30 -5.03 1.29
C ARG A 176 0.85 -5.96 0.18
N THR A 177 0.29 -7.12 0.54
CA THR A 177 -0.29 -8.03 -0.45
C THR A 177 -1.17 -9.04 0.25
N PHE A 178 -2.27 -9.44 -0.38
CA PHE A 178 -3.01 -10.64 0.02
C PHE A 178 -2.37 -11.92 -0.51
N GLY A 179 -1.55 -11.82 -1.56
CA GLY A 179 -0.96 -12.94 -2.28
C GLY A 179 0.39 -13.40 -1.73
N THR A 180 1.19 -14.01 -2.60
CA THR A 180 2.46 -14.67 -2.24
C THR A 180 3.70 -14.01 -2.84
N ASP A 181 3.54 -12.89 -3.55
CA ASP A 181 4.63 -12.21 -4.28
C ASP A 181 5.58 -11.38 -3.40
N LEU A 182 5.27 -11.20 -2.11
CA LEU A 182 6.05 -10.37 -1.21
C LEU A 182 7.56 -10.71 -1.16
N PRO A 183 7.99 -11.97 -0.97
CA PRO A 183 9.42 -12.28 -0.96
C PRO A 183 10.13 -11.92 -2.28
N ARG A 184 9.43 -12.07 -3.41
CA ARG A 184 9.97 -11.77 -4.73
C ARG A 184 10.12 -10.27 -4.93
N ALA A 185 9.10 -9.48 -4.57
CA ALA A 185 9.16 -8.02 -4.63
C ALA A 185 10.29 -7.44 -3.75
N LEU A 186 10.49 -7.99 -2.55
CA LEU A 186 11.58 -7.58 -1.66
C LEU A 186 12.97 -7.88 -2.24
N ARG A 187 13.18 -9.07 -2.83
CA ARG A 187 14.46 -9.40 -3.49
C ARG A 187 14.74 -8.53 -4.71
N ALA A 188 13.72 -8.28 -5.53
CA ALA A 188 13.84 -7.39 -6.67
C ALA A 188 14.23 -5.97 -6.26
N LEU A 189 13.60 -5.44 -5.21
CA LEU A 189 13.98 -4.12 -4.72
C LEU A 189 15.39 -4.10 -4.13
N ARG A 190 15.79 -5.13 -3.37
CA ARG A 190 17.17 -5.28 -2.88
C ARG A 190 18.17 -5.26 -4.04
N CYS A 191 17.93 -6.07 -5.06
CA CYS A 191 18.78 -6.15 -6.26
C CYS A 191 18.89 -4.80 -6.99
N ALA A 192 17.78 -4.06 -7.11
CA ALA A 192 17.81 -2.71 -7.67
C ALA A 192 18.61 -1.72 -6.81
N LEU A 193 18.46 -1.78 -5.48
CA LEU A 193 19.23 -1.00 -4.52
C LEU A 193 20.71 -1.40 -4.45
N ASP A 194 21.08 -2.60 -4.91
CA ASP A 194 22.49 -2.98 -5.11
C ASP A 194 23.05 -2.44 -6.44
N GLY A 195 22.27 -1.62 -7.18
CA GLY A 195 22.67 -0.96 -8.42
C GLY A 195 22.57 -1.84 -9.66
N GLN A 196 21.88 -2.98 -9.59
CA GLN A 196 21.78 -3.94 -10.69
C GLN A 196 20.67 -3.60 -11.70
N HIS A 197 19.78 -2.65 -11.40
CA HIS A 197 18.76 -2.23 -12.35
C HIS A 197 19.35 -1.34 -13.46
N PRO A 198 19.29 -1.73 -14.76
CA PRO A 198 20.02 -1.06 -15.83
C PRO A 198 19.58 0.39 -16.05
N GLN A 199 18.29 0.69 -15.87
CA GLN A 199 17.74 2.05 -16.00
C GLN A 199 17.85 2.89 -14.71
N PHE A 200 18.11 2.27 -13.56
CA PHE A 200 18.15 2.96 -12.26
C PHE A 200 19.44 2.63 -11.48
N PRO A 201 20.64 2.77 -12.07
CA PRO A 201 21.89 2.40 -11.41
C PRO A 201 22.21 3.27 -10.19
N ALA A 202 21.68 4.49 -10.14
CA ALA A 202 21.85 5.45 -9.04
C ALA A 202 21.14 5.01 -7.75
N LEU A 203 20.25 4.01 -7.80
CA LEU A 203 19.64 3.45 -6.59
C LEU A 203 20.67 2.84 -5.63
N ARG A 204 21.88 2.52 -6.09
CA ARG A 204 23.00 2.08 -5.23
C ARG A 204 23.41 3.12 -4.18
N ASP A 205 23.13 4.39 -4.44
CA ASP A 205 23.48 5.49 -3.55
C ASP A 205 22.41 5.70 -2.45
N LEU A 206 21.22 5.11 -2.63
CA LEU A 206 20.15 5.12 -1.65
C LEU A 206 20.44 4.12 -0.53
N ALA A 207 20.87 4.63 0.62
CA ALA A 207 21.14 3.86 1.84
C ALA A 207 19.85 3.36 2.53
N LEU A 208 19.09 2.52 1.84
CA LEU A 208 17.80 2.02 2.31
C LEU A 208 17.87 0.50 2.54
N SER A 209 17.73 0.08 3.80
CA SER A 209 17.76 -1.34 4.16
C SER A 209 16.49 -2.05 3.70
N VAL A 210 16.60 -3.31 3.25
CA VAL A 210 15.44 -4.15 2.91
C VAL A 210 15.36 -5.34 3.87
N ASP A 211 14.37 -5.35 4.74
CA ASP A 211 14.05 -6.50 5.57
C ASP A 211 13.36 -7.58 4.71
N LEU A 212 14.10 -8.66 4.44
CA LEU A 212 13.61 -9.79 3.65
C LEU A 212 12.67 -10.71 4.44
N THR A 213 12.46 -10.46 5.74
CA THR A 213 11.59 -11.27 6.61
C THR A 213 10.12 -10.87 6.40
N PRO A 214 9.29 -11.70 5.73
CA PRO A 214 7.91 -11.34 5.50
C PRO A 214 7.15 -11.30 6.83
N GLY A 215 6.44 -10.19 7.07
CA GLY A 215 5.48 -10.13 8.15
C GLY A 215 4.11 -10.68 7.74
N GLN A 216 3.23 -10.86 8.70
CA GLN A 216 1.83 -11.25 8.48
C GLN A 216 0.90 -10.39 9.31
N ILE A 217 -0.22 -10.00 8.70
CA ILE A 217 -1.32 -9.30 9.37
C ILE A 217 -2.52 -10.23 9.34
N ARG A 218 -3.09 -10.53 10.50
CA ARG A 218 -4.24 -11.42 10.66
C ARG A 218 -5.33 -10.73 11.44
N CYS A 219 -6.44 -10.47 10.75
CA CYS A 219 -7.63 -9.85 11.29
C CYS A 219 -8.61 -10.89 11.88
N SER A 220 -9.40 -10.44 12.85
CA SER A 220 -10.53 -11.15 13.44
C SER A 220 -11.60 -10.14 13.84
N LYS A 221 -12.77 -10.61 14.32
CA LYS A 221 -13.81 -9.72 14.87
C LYS A 221 -13.36 -8.91 16.11
N ARG A 222 -12.29 -9.35 16.79
CA ARG A 222 -11.86 -8.78 18.08
C ARG A 222 -10.62 -7.90 17.96
N GLU A 223 -9.74 -8.23 17.04
CA GLU A 223 -8.43 -7.60 16.94
C GLU A 223 -7.76 -7.86 15.59
N VAL A 224 -6.79 -7.01 15.28
CA VAL A 224 -5.79 -7.25 14.25
C VAL A 224 -4.47 -7.62 14.93
N VAL A 225 -3.85 -8.71 14.46
CA VAL A 225 -2.56 -9.20 14.97
C VAL A 225 -1.51 -9.07 13.86
N LEU A 226 -0.40 -8.41 14.17
CA LEU A 226 0.79 -8.34 13.32
C LEU A 226 1.86 -9.27 13.88
N ARG A 227 2.54 -10.00 12.99
CA ARG A 227 3.67 -10.88 13.31
C ARG A 227 4.82 -10.65 12.34
N ARG A 228 6.05 -10.59 12.85
CA ARG A 228 7.28 -10.63 12.04
C ARG A 228 8.41 -11.22 12.88
N GLY A 229 9.00 -12.33 12.45
CA GLY A 229 10.00 -13.03 13.26
C GLY A 229 9.44 -13.37 14.66
N ALA A 230 10.11 -12.87 15.70
CA ALA A 230 9.67 -13.01 17.09
C ALA A 230 8.66 -11.93 17.55
N GLU A 231 8.48 -10.85 16.77
CA GLU A 231 7.58 -9.76 17.11
C GLU A 231 6.12 -10.18 16.94
N ARG A 232 5.28 -9.84 17.92
CA ARG A 232 3.83 -10.03 17.87
C ARG A 232 3.13 -8.85 18.54
N LEU A 233 2.35 -8.11 17.75
CA LEU A 233 1.55 -6.99 18.22
C LEU A 233 0.07 -7.24 17.94
N ALA A 234 -0.81 -6.72 18.79
CA ALA A 234 -2.24 -6.91 18.66
C ALA A 234 -3.03 -5.69 19.13
N THR A 235 -4.11 -5.34 18.42
CA THR A 235 -4.92 -4.14 18.74
C THR A 235 -5.82 -4.28 19.95
N ARG A 236 -6.03 -5.50 20.48
CA ARG A 236 -7.04 -5.75 21.53
C ARG A 236 -6.80 -4.92 22.80
N GLU A 237 -5.54 -4.78 23.19
CA GLU A 237 -5.16 -4.05 24.39
C GLU A 237 -4.99 -2.56 24.11
N ASP A 238 -4.55 -2.23 22.90
CA ASP A 238 -4.26 -0.87 22.48
C ASP A 238 -4.29 -0.81 20.95
N GLY A 239 -5.30 -0.12 20.41
CA GLY A 239 -5.48 0.03 18.97
C GLY A 239 -4.40 0.88 18.30
N ARG A 240 -3.55 1.57 19.08
CA ARG A 240 -2.45 2.39 18.60
C ARG A 240 -1.17 1.62 18.34
N LYS A 241 -0.97 0.45 18.96
CA LYS A 241 0.27 -0.35 18.83
C LYS A 241 0.71 -0.57 17.38
N LEU A 242 -0.22 -0.84 16.45
CA LEU A 242 0.14 -1.02 15.05
C LEU A 242 0.47 0.29 14.33
N TYR A 243 -0.21 1.39 14.69
CA TYR A 243 0.16 2.71 14.20
C TYR A 243 1.61 3.04 14.60
N ASP A 244 1.92 2.97 15.89
CA ASP A 244 3.26 3.28 16.41
C ASP A 244 4.33 2.37 15.79
N TYR A 245 4.02 1.07 15.63
CA TYR A 245 4.89 0.13 14.94
C TYR A 245 5.17 0.57 13.49
N PHE A 246 4.14 0.79 12.67
CA PHE A 246 4.35 1.22 11.28
C PHE A 246 5.04 2.57 11.17
N SER A 247 4.75 3.52 12.07
CA SER A 247 5.40 4.84 12.12
C SER A 247 6.88 4.75 12.46
N SER A 248 7.29 3.75 13.24
CA SER A 248 8.69 3.51 13.62
C SER A 248 9.50 2.73 12.58
N LEU A 249 8.86 2.10 11.59
CA LEU A 249 9.57 1.33 10.57
C LEU A 249 10.50 2.21 9.75
N GLU A 250 11.69 1.70 9.48
CA GLU A 250 12.67 2.28 8.57
C GLU A 250 12.99 1.33 7.43
N GLY A 251 13.54 1.87 6.34
CA GLY A 251 13.88 1.07 5.18
C GLY A 251 12.65 0.56 4.41
N VAL A 252 12.79 -0.62 3.83
CA VAL A 252 11.71 -1.39 3.20
C VAL A 252 11.50 -2.67 3.99
N GLY A 253 10.24 -3.01 4.21
CA GLY A 253 9.82 -4.38 4.51
C GLY A 253 8.45 -4.64 3.93
N GLY A 254 7.79 -5.72 4.36
CA GLY A 254 6.39 -5.90 4.00
C GLY A 254 5.64 -6.92 4.83
N PHE A 255 4.34 -6.99 4.56
CA PHE A 255 3.39 -7.83 5.27
C PHE A 255 2.42 -8.48 4.30
N GLN A 256 2.17 -9.77 4.51
CA GLN A 256 1.05 -10.46 3.90
C GLN A 256 -0.23 -10.19 4.71
N ASP A 257 -1.21 -9.58 4.06
CA ASP A 257 -2.54 -9.29 4.58
C ASP A 257 -3.43 -10.56 4.65
N HIS A 258 -4.57 -10.46 5.32
CA HIS A 258 -5.41 -11.62 5.65
C HIS A 258 -6.47 -11.92 4.56
N PHE A 259 -6.07 -12.59 3.48
CA PHE A 259 -6.97 -12.89 2.36
C PHE A 259 -8.24 -13.63 2.80
N ASP A 260 -8.10 -14.69 3.60
CA ASP A 260 -9.26 -15.48 4.06
C ASP A 260 -10.25 -14.66 4.89
N TRP A 261 -9.77 -13.61 5.58
CA TRP A 261 -10.64 -12.69 6.29
C TRP A 261 -11.36 -11.77 5.32
N TRP A 262 -10.66 -11.25 4.32
CA TRP A 262 -11.26 -10.43 3.27
C TRP A 262 -12.36 -11.17 2.51
N ALA A 263 -12.09 -12.42 2.10
CA ALA A 263 -13.06 -13.29 1.43
C ALA A 263 -14.30 -13.57 2.31
N ARG A 264 -14.13 -13.85 3.61
CA ARG A 264 -15.25 -14.07 4.54
C ARG A 264 -16.10 -12.83 4.79
N ASN A 265 -15.56 -11.64 4.52
CA ASN A 265 -16.28 -10.36 4.61
C ASN A 265 -16.67 -9.85 3.20
N GLN A 266 -16.91 -10.78 2.27
CA GLN A 266 -17.46 -10.51 0.94
C GLN A 266 -16.62 -9.52 0.11
N PHE A 267 -15.30 -9.55 0.31
CA PHE A 267 -14.35 -8.65 -0.36
C PHE A 267 -14.59 -7.15 -0.10
N SER A 268 -15.36 -6.81 0.94
CA SER A 268 -15.60 -5.42 1.35
C SER A 268 -14.42 -4.82 2.14
N SER A 269 -14.44 -3.50 2.32
CA SER A 269 -13.49 -2.76 3.14
C SER A 269 -13.39 -3.29 4.58
N GLN A 270 -14.47 -3.81 5.16
CA GLN A 270 -14.47 -4.39 6.52
C GLN A 270 -13.55 -5.61 6.66
N GLY A 271 -13.35 -6.34 5.56
CA GLY A 271 -12.38 -7.43 5.47
C GLY A 271 -11.01 -7.00 4.94
N GLY A 272 -10.89 -5.76 4.51
CA GLY A 272 -9.77 -5.24 3.75
C GLY A 272 -8.48 -5.07 4.55
N LYS A 273 -7.51 -4.41 3.92
CA LYS A 273 -6.19 -4.13 4.50
C LYS A 273 -6.33 -3.02 5.54
N PRO A 274 -6.08 -3.27 6.83
CA PRO A 274 -6.21 -2.24 7.83
C PRO A 274 -5.06 -1.23 7.71
N LEU A 275 -5.40 0.05 7.84
CA LEU A 275 -4.49 1.19 7.84
C LEU A 275 -4.86 2.14 8.96
N TRP A 276 -3.90 2.53 9.79
CA TRP A 276 -4.09 3.49 10.88
C TRP A 276 -3.50 4.84 10.51
N ILE A 277 -4.22 5.91 10.84
CA ILE A 277 -3.84 7.30 10.56
C ILE A 277 -4.12 8.12 11.83
N ASP A 278 -3.11 8.87 12.29
CA ASP A 278 -3.30 9.87 13.35
C ASP A 278 -3.07 11.29 12.80
N PRO A 279 -4.14 12.06 12.55
CA PRO A 279 -4.03 13.47 12.15
C PRO A 279 -3.34 14.37 13.20
N HIS A 280 -3.22 13.92 14.45
CA HIS A 280 -2.61 14.68 15.55
C HIS A 280 -1.11 14.46 15.68
N ASP A 281 -0.55 13.52 14.90
CA ASP A 281 0.88 13.26 14.83
C ASP A 281 1.54 14.23 13.83
N PRO A 282 2.36 15.19 14.28
CA PRO A 282 3.00 16.14 13.39
C PRO A 282 4.22 15.56 12.67
N SER A 283 4.63 14.32 12.98
CA SER A 283 5.91 13.76 12.54
C SER A 283 5.82 12.87 11.30
N VAL A 284 4.67 12.24 11.05
CA VAL A 284 4.52 11.20 10.02
C VAL A 284 3.26 11.39 9.16
N HIS A 285 3.34 10.97 7.91
CA HIS A 285 2.21 10.89 6.98
C HIS A 285 2.21 9.51 6.31
N HIS A 286 1.15 8.75 6.55
CA HIS A 286 0.93 7.45 5.94
C HIS A 286 0.18 7.60 4.61
N ILE A 287 0.70 6.98 3.55
CA ILE A 287 0.05 6.95 2.23
C ILE A 287 -0.05 5.48 1.81
N PHE A 288 -1.26 5.03 1.47
CA PHE A 288 -1.53 3.70 0.96
C PHE A 288 -1.84 3.77 -0.54
N ILE A 289 -1.09 3.02 -1.33
CA ILE A 289 -1.20 2.96 -2.79
C ILE A 289 -1.66 1.55 -3.17
N ASP A 290 -2.79 1.46 -3.87
CA ASP A 290 -3.41 0.19 -4.24
C ASP A 290 -4.35 0.40 -5.44
N ASP A 291 -4.30 -0.48 -6.44
CA ASP A 291 -5.12 -0.41 -7.64
C ASP A 291 -6.61 -0.64 -7.36
N ASN A 292 -6.97 -1.26 -6.23
CA ASN A 292 -8.32 -1.59 -5.82
C ASN A 292 -8.95 -0.64 -4.77
N ILE A 293 -8.36 0.55 -4.56
CA ILE A 293 -9.02 1.64 -3.81
C ILE A 293 -10.14 2.24 -4.67
N ARG A 294 -11.36 2.32 -4.13
CA ARG A 294 -12.53 2.93 -4.80
C ARG A 294 -13.18 3.97 -3.89
N LEU A 295 -13.87 4.95 -4.47
CA LEU A 295 -14.63 5.94 -3.70
C LEU A 295 -15.92 5.37 -3.11
N ASP A 296 -16.39 4.24 -3.64
CA ASP A 296 -17.48 3.45 -3.07
C ASP A 296 -16.91 2.52 -1.98
N ASP A 297 -17.35 2.72 -0.74
CA ASP A 297 -16.87 1.95 0.42
C ASP A 297 -17.34 0.49 0.44
N THR A 298 -18.31 0.14 -0.41
CA THR A 298 -18.76 -1.25 -0.58
C THR A 298 -17.79 -2.08 -1.43
N ASP A 299 -16.95 -1.43 -2.25
CA ASP A 299 -16.07 -2.06 -3.23
C ASP A 299 -14.62 -1.53 -3.15
N THR A 300 -14.12 -1.24 -1.95
CA THR A 300 -12.76 -0.74 -1.72
C THR A 300 -11.97 -1.67 -0.79
N ILE A 301 -10.67 -1.80 -1.05
CA ILE A 301 -9.83 -2.84 -0.43
C ILE A 301 -9.18 -2.43 0.90
N VAL A 302 -9.10 -1.13 1.20
CA VAL A 302 -8.46 -0.61 2.42
C VAL A 302 -9.53 -0.37 3.48
N CYS A 303 -9.20 -0.65 4.74
CA CYS A 303 -10.01 -0.34 5.92
C CYS A 303 -9.32 0.78 6.72
N PRO A 304 -9.62 2.06 6.46
CA PRO A 304 -8.94 3.16 7.11
C PRO A 304 -9.46 3.37 8.54
N GLN A 305 -8.54 3.49 9.48
CA GLN A 305 -8.77 3.66 10.91
C GLN A 305 -8.14 4.99 11.35
N VAL A 306 -8.95 5.98 11.71
CA VAL A 306 -8.50 7.35 12.04
C VAL A 306 -8.65 7.63 13.52
N PHE A 307 -7.59 8.11 14.17
CA PHE A 307 -7.65 8.56 15.57
C PHE A 307 -8.26 9.96 15.66
N SER A 308 -9.35 10.09 16.42
CA SER A 308 -10.10 11.36 16.54
C SER A 308 -9.48 12.35 17.51
N GLU A 309 -8.63 11.90 18.44
CA GLU A 309 -8.06 12.72 19.49
C GLU A 309 -6.59 12.37 19.72
N ARG A 310 -5.81 13.36 20.16
CA ARG A 310 -4.39 13.19 20.46
C ARG A 310 -4.19 12.11 21.53
N GLY A 311 -3.41 11.08 21.19
CA GLY A 311 -3.08 9.99 22.11
C GLY A 311 -4.20 8.97 22.30
N SER A 312 -5.30 9.04 21.53
CA SER A 312 -6.35 8.02 21.56
C SER A 312 -5.80 6.64 21.15
N SER A 313 -6.26 5.61 21.84
CA SER A 313 -6.03 4.19 21.51
C SER A 313 -7.15 3.60 20.66
N SER A 314 -8.22 4.36 20.41
CA SER A 314 -9.45 3.88 19.76
C SER A 314 -9.70 4.67 18.48
N PRO A 315 -9.35 4.13 17.31
CA PRO A 315 -9.64 4.77 16.03
C PRO A 315 -11.10 4.52 15.62
N ARG A 316 -11.62 5.39 14.75
CA ARG A 316 -12.87 5.15 14.02
C ARG A 316 -12.58 4.65 12.62
N CYS A 317 -13.47 3.84 12.06
CA CYS A 317 -13.45 3.59 10.62
C CYS A 317 -13.79 4.89 9.87
N ALA A 318 -12.99 5.26 8.89
CA ALA A 318 -13.25 6.42 8.02
C ALA A 318 -13.67 5.94 6.63
N PRO A 319 -14.60 6.65 5.95
CA PRO A 319 -14.91 6.37 4.55
C PRO A 319 -13.71 6.68 3.67
N THR A 320 -13.55 5.94 2.57
CA THR A 320 -12.43 6.13 1.63
C THR A 320 -12.41 7.53 1.05
N SER A 321 -13.59 8.11 0.80
CA SER A 321 -13.75 9.48 0.29
C SER A 321 -13.15 10.55 1.21
N GLU A 322 -13.06 10.32 2.52
CA GLU A 322 -12.41 11.23 3.46
C GLU A 322 -10.89 11.33 3.21
N LEU A 323 -10.28 10.22 2.78
CA LEU A 323 -8.83 10.04 2.73
C LEU A 323 -8.30 9.88 1.30
N TYR A 324 -9.15 9.90 0.30
CA TYR A 324 -8.79 9.77 -1.11
C TYR A 324 -7.94 10.96 -1.57
N ASP A 325 -6.81 10.70 -2.22
CA ASP A 325 -5.76 11.68 -2.56
C ASP A 325 -5.21 12.43 -1.32
N VAL A 326 -5.43 11.93 -0.10
CA VAL A 326 -4.88 12.46 1.17
C VAL A 326 -3.94 11.43 1.78
N CYS A 327 -4.46 10.24 2.07
CA CYS A 327 -3.71 9.08 2.57
C CYS A 327 -3.93 7.84 1.70
N LEU A 328 -4.85 7.88 0.72
CA LEU A 328 -5.22 6.74 -0.13
C LEU A 328 -5.09 7.11 -1.60
N VAL A 329 -4.39 6.30 -2.37
CA VAL A 329 -4.14 6.50 -3.81
C VAL A 329 -4.60 5.27 -4.58
N ARG A 330 -5.56 5.45 -5.49
CA ARG A 330 -5.86 4.43 -6.49
C ARG A 330 -4.83 4.47 -7.61
N THR A 331 -4.19 3.34 -7.88
CA THR A 331 -3.24 3.22 -8.99
C THR A 331 -3.94 3.24 -10.35
N ASP A 332 -3.44 4.08 -11.25
CA ASP A 332 -3.70 4.01 -12.69
C ASP A 332 -2.53 3.27 -13.33
N LEU A 333 -2.73 2.00 -13.70
CA LEU A 333 -1.67 1.17 -14.24
C LEU A 333 -1.14 1.73 -15.58
N LEU A 334 -2.00 2.34 -16.40
CA LEU A 334 -1.58 2.90 -17.68
C LEU A 334 -0.68 4.13 -17.45
N GLU A 335 -1.09 5.06 -16.59
CA GLU A 335 -0.21 6.18 -16.26
C GLU A 335 1.08 5.72 -15.57
N ALA A 336 1.01 4.75 -14.65
CA ALA A 336 2.18 4.21 -13.96
C ALA A 336 3.20 3.55 -14.90
N ILE A 337 2.75 3.02 -16.06
CA ILE A 337 3.62 2.46 -17.10
C ILE A 337 4.21 3.55 -18.00
N THR A 338 3.44 4.59 -18.32
CA THR A 338 3.84 5.60 -19.32
C THR A 338 4.58 6.79 -18.75
N ASP A 339 4.44 7.03 -17.45
CA ASP A 339 4.99 8.19 -16.78
C ASP A 339 5.82 7.76 -15.58
N GLU A 340 7.14 7.91 -15.69
CA GLU A 340 8.07 7.52 -14.64
C GLU A 340 7.85 8.32 -13.34
N ASP A 341 7.34 9.56 -13.40
CA ASP A 341 7.07 10.38 -12.22
C ASP A 341 5.66 10.13 -11.64
N TYR A 342 4.89 9.16 -12.14
CA TYR A 342 3.50 8.90 -11.72
C TYR A 342 3.34 8.81 -10.19
N PHE A 343 4.03 7.88 -9.53
CA PHE A 343 3.89 7.71 -8.08
C PHE A 343 4.44 8.91 -7.30
N LEU A 344 5.46 9.60 -7.82
CA LEU A 344 5.98 10.84 -7.22
C LEU A 344 4.90 11.93 -7.21
N ARG A 345 4.15 12.10 -8.31
CA ARG A 345 3.02 13.04 -8.35
C ARG A 345 1.90 12.64 -7.39
N CYS A 346 1.59 11.35 -7.29
CA CYS A 346 0.60 10.86 -6.32
C CYS A 346 0.99 11.23 -4.89
N VAL A 347 2.25 10.96 -4.49
CA VAL A 347 2.75 11.31 -3.16
C VAL A 347 2.69 12.82 -2.92
N ARG A 348 3.14 13.64 -3.88
CA ARG A 348 3.07 15.11 -3.75
C ARG A 348 1.65 15.62 -3.58
N ARG A 349 0.70 15.07 -4.35
CA ARG A 349 -0.73 15.39 -4.22
C ARG A 349 -1.27 15.04 -2.83
N CYS A 350 -0.90 13.88 -2.30
CA CYS A 350 -1.25 13.49 -0.94
C CYS A 350 -0.72 14.48 0.08
N GLU A 351 0.55 14.89 0.00
CA GLU A 351 1.13 15.88 0.92
C GLU A 351 0.37 17.22 0.88
N GLU A 352 0.14 17.76 -0.32
CA GLU A 352 -0.59 19.01 -0.52
C GLU A 352 -2.02 18.97 0.04
N ASN A 353 -2.70 17.83 -0.14
CA ASN A 353 -4.05 17.65 0.37
C ASN A 353 -4.09 17.35 1.87
N TYR A 354 -3.03 16.75 2.42
CA TYR A 354 -2.98 16.43 3.84
C TYR A 354 -2.91 17.70 4.68
N ASP A 355 -2.15 18.71 4.28
CA ASP A 355 -2.14 20.00 4.98
C ASP A 355 -3.53 20.66 4.99
N ARG A 356 -4.29 20.56 3.89
CA ARG A 356 -5.69 21.05 3.83
C ARG A 356 -6.62 20.24 4.72
N TYR A 357 -6.45 18.92 4.75
CA TYR A 357 -7.22 18.01 5.60
C TYR A 357 -7.01 18.36 7.10
N LEU A 358 -5.77 18.56 7.52
CA LEU A 358 -5.42 18.94 8.89
C LEU A 358 -5.96 20.32 9.28
N ALA A 359 -5.90 21.31 8.38
CA ALA A 359 -6.44 22.65 8.63
C ALA A 359 -7.97 22.62 8.88
N ARG A 360 -8.69 21.76 8.16
CA ARG A 360 -10.15 21.56 8.36
C ARG A 360 -10.44 20.92 9.71
N LEU A 361 -9.69 19.91 10.12
CA LEU A 361 -9.83 19.29 11.44
C LEU A 361 -9.57 20.30 12.58
N GLY A 362 -8.51 21.12 12.46
CA GLY A 362 -8.22 22.18 13.44
C GLY A 362 -9.32 23.23 13.55
N SER A 363 -9.99 23.55 12.44
CA SER A 363 -11.12 24.51 12.39
C SER A 363 -12.43 23.94 12.92
N SER A 364 -12.52 22.62 13.11
CA SER A 364 -13.72 21.91 13.55
C SER A 364 -13.79 21.74 15.08
N SER A 365 -12.76 22.19 15.81
CA SER A 365 -12.77 22.23 17.27
C SER A 365 -13.60 23.43 17.71
N PRO A 366 -14.67 23.28 18.51
CA PRO A 366 -15.49 24.41 18.93
C PRO A 366 -14.62 25.33 19.78
N SER A 367 -14.33 26.52 19.23
CA SER A 367 -13.94 27.67 20.01
C SER A 367 -14.93 27.81 21.15
N GLN A 368 -14.41 27.69 22.37
CA GLN A 368 -15.12 28.02 23.59
C GLN A 368 -15.92 29.31 23.36
N GLN A 369 -17.25 29.21 23.42
CA GLN A 369 -18.08 30.35 23.78
C GLN A 369 -17.75 30.68 25.24
N CYS A 370 -16.68 31.43 25.42
CA CYS A 370 -16.52 32.36 26.52
C CYS A 370 -16.71 33.75 25.91
N ASP A 371 -17.89 34.30 26.18
CA ASP A 371 -18.24 35.72 26.36
C ASP A 371 -19.75 35.65 26.66
N GLY A 372 -20.27 35.84 27.86
CA GLY A 372 -19.84 36.77 28.90
C GLY A 372 -20.88 37.89 29.00
N GLN A 373 -22.04 37.61 29.61
CA GLN A 373 -22.79 38.44 30.58
C GLN A 373 -24.17 37.87 30.86
#